data_AF-A0AAD6CV84-F1
#
_entry.id   AF-A0AAD6CV84-F1
#
_cell.length_a   1.000
_cell.length_b   1.000
_cell.length_c   1.000
_cell.angle_alpha   90.00
_cell.angle_beta   90.00
_cell.angle_gamma   90.00
#
_symmetry.space_group_name_H-M   'P 1'
#
loop_
_entity.id
_entity.type
_entity.pdbx_description
1 polymer ?
#
loop_
_entity_poly.entity_id
_entity_poly.type
_entity_poly.pdbx_seq_one_letter_code
_entity_poly.pdbx_strand_id
1 'polypeptide(L)' 'MFRTAPRMAGFVFRENRVPYYQRLFQKNDGKRQWWKTPRSGYVMYPYLISVYGLGAATVYASCRMVLGHKTWY' A
#
# COMPACT_ATOMS: atom_id res chain seq x y z
N MET A 1 -38.31 17.51 3.53
CA MET A 1 -39.13 16.30 3.71
C MET A 1 -38.22 15.08 3.66
N PHE A 2 -37.99 14.39 4.78
CA PHE A 2 -37.22 13.13 4.82
C PHE A 2 -38.18 11.95 4.77
N ARG A 3 -38.24 11.16 3.68
CA ARG A 3 -38.97 9.88 3.66
C ARG A 3 -38.25 8.85 2.77
N THR A 4 -37.70 7.83 3.44
CA THR A 4 -37.41 6.45 2.99
C THR A 4 -36.25 6.19 2.01
N ALA A 5 -35.01 6.50 2.40
CA ALA A 5 -33.85 5.73 1.95
C ALA A 5 -33.25 4.98 3.16
N PRO A 6 -32.97 3.67 3.07
CA PRO A 6 -32.37 2.94 4.17
C PRO A 6 -31.03 3.61 4.49
N ARG A 7 -30.86 3.94 5.77
CA ARG A 7 -29.63 4.50 6.33
C ARG A 7 -28.52 3.46 6.16
N MET A 8 -27.89 3.45 4.99
CA MET A 8 -26.63 2.76 4.74
C MET A 8 -25.63 3.38 5.73
N ALA A 9 -25.35 2.65 6.80
CA ALA A 9 -24.46 3.09 7.87
C ALA A 9 -23.10 3.49 7.24
N GLY A 10 -22.71 4.77 7.38
CA GLY A 10 -21.34 5.21 7.08
C GLY A 10 -21.17 6.54 6.34
N PHE A 11 -22.20 7.07 5.65
CA PHE A 11 -22.04 8.27 4.81
C PHE A 11 -22.91 9.47 5.17
N VAL A 12 -23.88 9.31 6.07
CA VAL A 12 -24.89 10.35 6.37
C VAL A 12 -24.31 11.55 7.15
N PHE A 13 -23.18 11.39 7.85
CA PHE A 13 -22.53 12.45 8.64
C PHE A 13 -21.01 12.57 8.40
N ARG A 14 -20.48 11.99 7.32
CA ARG A 14 -19.04 12.05 7.03
C ARG A 14 -18.74 13.30 6.22
N GLU A 15 -17.81 14.11 6.73
CA GLU A 15 -17.30 15.27 5.99
C GLU A 15 -16.71 14.84 4.63
N ASN A 16 -17.04 15.60 3.58
CA ASN A 16 -16.52 15.35 2.24
C ASN A 16 -15.04 15.74 2.14
N ARG A 17 -14.15 14.74 2.15
CA ARG A 17 -12.70 14.92 2.00
C ARG A 17 -12.21 14.75 0.55
N VAL A 18 -13.11 14.61 -0.43
CA VAL A 18 -12.71 14.43 -1.84
C VAL A 18 -11.85 15.61 -2.34
N PRO A 19 -12.24 16.89 -2.14
CA PRO A 19 -11.40 18.01 -2.57
C PRO A 19 -10.03 18.05 -1.88
N TYR A 20 -9.95 17.58 -0.63
CA TYR A 20 -8.67 17.46 0.08
C TYR A 20 -7.74 16.46 -0.62
N TYR A 21 -8.23 15.26 -0.93
CA TYR A 21 -7.42 14.25 -1.60
C TYR A 21 -7.10 14.63 -3.05
N GLN A 22 -8.02 15.28 -3.77
CA GLN A 22 -7.74 15.80 -5.11
C GLN A 22 -6.54 16.76 -5.09
N ARG A 23 -6.51 17.74 -4.18
CA ARG A 23 -5.36 18.65 -4.00
C ARG A 23 -4.08 17.89 -3.61
N LEU A 24 -4.18 16.92 -2.71
CA LEU A 24 -3.03 16.13 -2.27
C LEU A 24 -2.40 15.32 -3.42
N PHE A 25 -3.22 14.60 -4.20
CA PHE A 25 -2.74 13.71 -5.25
C PHE A 25 -2.42 14.42 -6.57
N GLN A 26 -3.06 15.55 -6.86
CA GLN A 26 -2.79 16.35 -8.06
C GLN A 26 -1.66 17.38 -7.86
N LYS A 27 -1.11 17.51 -6.65
CA LYS A 27 0.07 18.35 -6.40
C LYS A 27 1.27 17.82 -7.21
N ASN A 28 1.91 18.68 -8.00
CA ASN A 28 3.11 18.34 -8.79
C ASN A 28 4.38 18.39 -7.90
N ASP A 29 4.45 17.50 -6.91
CA ASP A 29 5.56 17.41 -5.95
C ASP A 29 6.62 16.36 -6.33
N GLY A 30 6.54 15.77 -7.53
CA GLY A 30 7.45 14.74 -8.03
C GLY A 30 7.36 13.40 -7.30
N LYS A 31 6.46 13.25 -6.31
CA LYS A 31 6.31 12.01 -5.55
C LYS A 31 5.42 11.02 -6.29
N ARG A 32 5.80 9.74 -6.24
CA ARG A 32 4.96 8.63 -6.70
C ARG A 32 3.64 8.63 -5.92
N GLN A 33 2.56 8.23 -6.58
CA GLN A 33 1.21 8.22 -6.01
C GLN A 33 1.12 7.49 -4.66
N TRP A 34 1.81 6.35 -4.53
CA TRP A 34 1.82 5.55 -3.29
C TRP A 34 2.61 6.18 -2.14
N TRP A 35 3.39 7.25 -2.36
CA TRP A 35 4.17 7.98 -1.35
C TRP A 35 3.57 9.33 -0.92
N LYS A 36 2.39 9.71 -1.44
CA LYS A 36 1.83 11.07 -1.24
C LYS A 36 1.20 11.31 0.14
N THR A 37 0.75 10.28 0.84
CA THR A 37 0.03 10.42 2.12
C THR A 37 1.02 10.34 3.29
N PRO A 38 0.81 11.02 4.42
CA PRO A 38 1.66 10.88 5.62
C PRO A 38 1.76 9.43 6.12
N ARG A 39 0.71 8.63 5.93
CA ARG A 39 0.68 7.21 6.30
C ARG A 39 1.39 6.29 5.31
N SER A 40 1.71 6.79 4.11
CA SER A 40 2.31 5.98 3.05
C SER A 40 3.59 5.31 3.51
N GLY A 41 4.47 6.01 4.23
CA GLY A 41 5.72 5.43 4.72
C GLY A 41 5.52 4.23 5.64
N TYR A 42 4.61 4.35 6.62
CA TYR A 42 4.33 3.27 7.56
C TYR A 42 3.81 1.99 6.89
N VAL A 43 3.16 2.10 5.73
CA VAL A 43 2.68 0.94 4.97
C VAL A 43 3.72 0.47 3.95
N MET A 44 4.37 1.40 3.27
CA MET A 44 5.33 1.11 2.20
C MET A 44 6.63 0.51 2.71
N TYR A 45 7.17 0.96 3.86
CA TYR A 45 8.42 0.41 4.35
C TYR A 45 8.34 -1.09 4.68
N PRO A 46 7.37 -1.57 5.48
CA PRO A 46 7.21 -3.00 5.71
C PRO A 46 6.99 -3.78 4.40
N TYR A 47 6.11 -3.27 3.52
CA TYR A 47 5.84 -3.90 2.23
C TYR A 47 7.11 -4.06 1.38
N LEU A 48 7.90 -3.00 1.21
CA LEU A 48 9.11 -3.03 0.39
C LEU A 48 10.17 -3.95 1.01
N ILE A 49 10.36 -3.91 2.34
CA ILE A 49 11.29 -4.82 3.03
C ILE A 49 10.88 -6.28 2.81
N SER A 50 9.59 -6.61 2.96
CA SER A 50 9.10 -7.97 2.74
C SER A 50 9.30 -8.42 1.30
N VAL A 51 8.94 -7.59 0.31
CA VAL A 51 9.04 -7.95 -1.11
C VAL A 51 10.50 -8.14 -1.53
N TYR A 52 11.37 -7.18 -1.22
CA TYR A 52 12.79 -7.28 -1.59
C TYR A 52 13.51 -8.37 -0.79
N GLY A 53 13.21 -8.51 0.49
CA GLY A 53 13.78 -9.55 1.34
C GLY A 53 13.41 -10.96 0.87
N LEU A 54 12.12 -11.20 0.59
CA LEU A 54 11.66 -12.49 0.06
C LEU A 54 12.16 -12.74 -1.36
N GLY A 55 12.23 -11.70 -2.20
CA GLY A 55 12.81 -11.80 -3.54
C GLY A 55 14.27 -12.27 -3.48
N ALA A 56 15.09 -11.62 -2.65
CA ALA A 56 16.48 -12.01 -2.44
C ALA A 56 16.62 -13.44 -1.87
N ALA A 57 15.80 -13.79 -0.88
CA ALA A 57 15.78 -15.14 -0.29
C ALA A 57 15.41 -16.22 -1.32
N THR A 58 14.45 -15.93 -2.21
CA THR A 58 14.00 -16.87 -3.25
C THR A 58 15.10 -17.08 -4.29
N VAL A 59 15.76 -16.01 -4.73
CA VAL A 59 16.90 -16.10 -5.67
C VAL A 59 18.04 -16.89 -5.02
N TYR A 60 18.38 -16.61 -3.76
CA TYR A 60 19.38 -17.36 -3.02
C TYR A 60 19.04 -18.86 -2.96
N ALA A 61 17.82 -19.21 -2.53
CA ALA A 61 17.38 -20.61 -2.46
C ALA A 61 17.40 -21.29 -3.85
N SER A 62 17.05 -20.57 -4.90
CA SER A 62 17.09 -21.08 -6.28
C SER A 62 18.52 -21.38 -6.72
N CYS A 63 19.47 -20.46 -6.48
CA CYS A 63 20.89 -20.69 -6.75
C CYS A 63 21.42 -21.90 -5.97
N ARG A 64 21.05 -22.03 -4.69
CA ARG A 64 21.43 -23.17 -3.85
C ARG A 64 20.89 -24.49 -4.38
N MET A 65 19.63 -24.53 -4.83
CA MET A 65 19.03 -25.71 -5.45
C MET A 65 19.74 -26.11 -6.75
N VAL A 66 20.13 -25.14 -7.59
CA VAL A 66 20.92 -25.40 -8.81
C VAL A 66 22.28 -26.03 -8.46
N LEU A 67 22.89 -25.59 -7.35
CA LEU A 67 24.15 -26.15 -6.84
C LEU A 67 23.97 -27.45 -6.03
N GLY A 68 22.76 -27.99 -5.94
CA GLY A 68 22.47 -29.27 -5.26
C GLY A 68 22.25 -29.17 -3.74
N HIS A 69 22.32 -27.97 -3.15
CA HIS A 69 22.03 -27.78 -1.73
C HIS A 69 20.51 -27.77 -1.49
N LYS A 70 20.05 -28.65 -0.58
CA LYS A 70 18.62 -28.85 -0.25
C LYS A 70 18.16 -28.01 0.95
N THR A 71 19.09 -27.42 1.68
CA THR A 71 18.88 -26.65 2.92
C THR A 71 19.33 -25.21 2.77
N TRP A 72 18.92 -24.37 3.72
CA TRP A 72 19.32 -22.97 3.78
C TRP A 72 20.82 -22.78 4.05
N TYR A 73 21.45 -23.72 4.76
CA TYR A 73 22.88 -23.79 5.05
C TYR A 73 23.57 -24.84 4.20
#